data_AF-A0A2C5Z0I8-F1
#
_entry.id   AF-A0A2C5Z0I8-F1
#
_cell.length_a   1.000
_cell.length_b   1.000
_cell.length_c   1.000
_cell.angle_alpha   90.00
_cell.angle_beta   90.00
_cell.angle_gamma   90.00
#
_symmetry.space_group_name_H-M   'P 1'
#
loop_
_entity.id
_entity.type
_entity.pdbx_description
1 polymer ?
#
loop_
_entity_poly.entity_id
_entity_poly.type
_entity_poly.pdbx_seq_one_letter_code
_entity_poly.pdbx_strand_id
1 'polypeptide(L)'
;MATVDDAHISLRLKHGIHTIYLFADALEPFSAVSEELLEVLRERYPSGLTTSVAPPKKTKVPPGAKLAYAVLKVPADPSKGWRRLNVGEAEEFTPTKCGLKNNSIAAFAVVAGNDDQVLFEVDWPKEDDELYEQGG
;
A
#
# COMPACT_ATOMS: atom_id res chain seq x y z
N MET A 1 4.64 1.67 32.10
CA MET A 1 4.73 2.66 31.00
C MET A 1 5.40 1.95 29.86
N ALA A 2 4.63 1.50 28.86
CA ALA A 2 5.23 0.98 27.64
C ALA A 2 5.93 2.16 26.97
N THR A 3 7.24 2.06 26.83
CA THR A 3 7.96 2.83 25.81
C THR A 3 7.19 2.65 24.51
N VAL A 4 6.99 3.71 23.74
CA VAL A 4 6.59 3.55 22.34
C VAL A 4 7.74 2.75 21.72
N ASP A 5 7.59 1.42 21.69
CA ASP A 5 8.68 0.53 21.37
C ASP A 5 9.10 0.81 19.93
N ASP A 6 10.41 0.92 19.74
CA ASP A 6 11.09 0.98 18.43
C ASP A 6 10.73 -0.20 17.50
N ALA A 7 9.88 -1.12 17.98
CA ALA A 7 9.30 -2.22 17.25
C ALA A 7 8.11 -1.83 16.35
N HIS A 8 7.42 -0.70 16.52
CA HIS A 8 6.27 -0.38 15.63
C HIS A 8 6.62 0.70 14.60
N ILE A 9 6.31 0.45 13.32
CA ILE A 9 6.48 1.42 12.22
C ILE A 9 5.13 1.79 11.61
N SER A 10 4.96 3.08 11.29
CA SER A 10 3.82 3.54 10.50
C SER A 10 4.07 3.29 9.01
N LEU A 11 3.14 2.64 8.32
CA LEU A 11 3.19 2.40 6.88
C LEU A 11 2.10 3.18 6.16
N ARG A 12 2.45 3.75 5.00
CA ARG A 12 1.51 4.42 4.08
C ARG A 12 1.29 3.52 2.86
N LEU A 13 0.23 2.74 2.92
CA LEU A 13 -0.12 1.74 1.91
C LEU A 13 -1.03 2.37 0.86
N LYS A 14 -0.60 2.37 -0.40
CA LYS A 14 -1.29 3.05 -1.51
C LYS A 14 -1.89 2.08 -2.52
N HIS A 15 -3.11 2.36 -2.96
CA HIS A 15 -3.77 1.68 -4.07
C HIS A 15 -4.81 2.61 -4.70
N GLY A 16 -4.68 2.87 -6.00
CA GLY A 16 -5.48 3.89 -6.67
C GLY A 16 -5.38 5.22 -5.94
N ILE A 17 -6.52 5.86 -5.69
CA ILE A 17 -6.63 7.12 -4.93
C ILE A 17 -6.47 6.95 -3.41
N HIS A 18 -6.43 5.71 -2.89
CA HIS A 18 -6.42 5.48 -1.45
C HIS A 18 -5.01 5.48 -0.87
N THR A 19 -4.88 6.09 0.30
CA THR A 19 -3.74 5.90 1.22
C THR A 19 -4.29 5.38 2.53
N ILE A 20 -3.89 4.16 2.89
CA ILE A 20 -4.26 3.49 4.14
C ILE A 20 -3.04 3.56 5.07
N TYR A 21 -3.27 4.02 6.30
CA TYR A 21 -2.24 4.08 7.32
C TYR A 21 -2.39 2.87 8.23
N LEU A 22 -1.33 2.07 8.37
CA LEU A 22 -1.27 0.94 9.30
C LEU A 22 -0.07 1.07 10.23
N PHE A 23 -0.24 0.59 11.46
CA PHE A 23 0.84 0.45 12.44
C PHE A 23 1.30 -1.00 12.44
N ALA A 24 2.42 -1.26 11.78
CA ALA A 24 2.98 -2.60 11.68
C ALA A 24 4.03 -2.84 12.77
N ASP A 25 4.03 -4.03 13.37
CA ASP A 25 5.20 -4.51 14.10
C ASP A 25 6.33 -4.82 13.10
N ALA A 26 7.48 -4.20 13.34
CA ALA A 26 8.67 -4.21 12.50
C ALA A 26 9.45 -5.52 12.59
N LEU A 27 9.15 -6.36 13.58
CA LEU A 27 9.79 -7.64 13.89
C LEU A 27 8.88 -8.83 13.62
N GLU A 28 7.57 -8.64 13.47
CA GLU A 28 6.65 -9.69 13.01
C GLU A 28 6.78 -9.98 11.52
N PRO A 29 6.36 -11.18 11.06
CA PRO A 29 6.28 -11.49 9.64
C PRO A 29 5.36 -10.53 8.86
N PHE A 30 5.68 -10.29 7.59
CA PHE A 30 4.88 -9.43 6.73
C PHE A 30 3.44 -9.92 6.56
N SER A 31 3.19 -11.22 6.76
CA SER A 31 1.85 -11.79 6.77
C SER A 31 0.91 -11.07 7.74
N ALA A 32 1.40 -10.59 8.89
CA ALA A 32 0.61 -9.82 9.85
C ALA A 32 0.11 -8.50 9.24
N VAL A 33 0.97 -7.81 8.48
CA VAL A 33 0.60 -6.59 7.74
C VAL A 33 -0.45 -6.88 6.67
N SER A 34 -0.31 -8.01 5.96
CA SER A 34 -1.28 -8.43 4.95
C SER A 34 -2.64 -8.78 5.55
N GLU A 35 -2.66 -9.50 6.67
CA GLU A 35 -3.89 -9.87 7.38
C GLU A 35 -4.64 -8.63 7.85
N GLU A 36 -3.95 -7.70 8.54
CA GLU A 36 -4.54 -6.46 9.02
C GLU A 36 -5.07 -5.59 7.86
N LEU A 37 -4.29 -5.45 6.78
CA LEU A 37 -4.73 -4.70 5.60
C LEU A 37 -5.96 -5.34 4.97
N LEU A 38 -6.01 -6.66 4.81
CA LEU A 38 -7.16 -7.36 4.25
C LEU A 38 -8.41 -7.22 5.12
N GLU A 39 -8.26 -7.24 6.44
CA GLU A 39 -9.35 -6.99 7.38
C GLU A 39 -9.93 -5.57 7.19
N VAL A 40 -9.06 -4.55 7.22
CA VAL A 40 -9.45 -3.15 6.98
C VAL A 40 -10.15 -2.99 5.63
N LEU A 41 -9.62 -3.62 4.58
CA LEU A 41 -10.20 -3.54 3.25
C LEU A 41 -11.60 -4.15 3.18
N ARG A 42 -11.83 -5.29 3.83
CA ARG A 42 -13.12 -5.99 3.84
C ARG A 42 -14.16 -5.26 4.68
N GLU A 43 -13.75 -4.72 5.83
CA GLU A 43 -14.65 -4.00 6.73
C GLU A 43 -15.07 -2.65 6.12
N ARG A 44 -14.11 -1.88 5.63
CA ARG A 44 -14.36 -0.50 5.16
C ARG A 44 -14.82 -0.43 3.70
N TYR A 45 -14.46 -1.42 2.88
CA TYR A 45 -14.77 -1.42 1.44
C TYR A 45 -15.39 -2.76 1.00
N PRO A 46 -16.54 -3.17 1.57
CA PRO A 46 -17.16 -4.46 1.28
C PRO A 46 -17.57 -4.62 -0.20
N SER A 47 -17.80 -3.51 -0.92
CA SER A 47 -18.10 -3.50 -2.36
C SER A 47 -16.87 -3.44 -3.28
N GLY A 48 -15.66 -3.46 -2.70
CA GLY A 48 -14.41 -3.20 -3.37
C GLY A 48 -13.91 -1.76 -3.18
N LEU A 49 -12.59 -1.61 -3.28
CA LEU A 49 -11.85 -0.36 -3.12
C LEU A 49 -11.96 0.49 -4.39
N THR A 50 -12.24 1.79 -4.28
CA THR A 50 -12.37 2.67 -5.45
C THR A 50 -10.99 3.07 -5.96
N THR A 51 -10.56 2.51 -7.08
CA THR A 51 -9.20 2.69 -7.60
C THR A 51 -9.06 3.97 -8.42
N SER A 52 -10.09 4.35 -9.17
CA SER A 52 -10.14 5.59 -9.95
C SER A 52 -11.55 6.15 -9.96
N VAL A 53 -11.66 7.49 -9.96
CA VAL A 53 -12.93 8.22 -10.03
C VAL A 53 -13.39 8.42 -11.47
N ALA A 54 -12.45 8.63 -12.40
CA ALA A 54 -12.74 8.89 -13.81
C ALA A 54 -11.64 8.29 -14.72
N PRO A 55 -11.92 7.17 -15.42
CA PRO A 55 -13.17 6.39 -15.39
C PRO A 55 -13.34 5.65 -14.05
N PRO A 56 -14.59 5.48 -13.55
CA PRO A 56 -14.85 4.73 -12.33
C PRO A 56 -14.30 3.31 -12.40
N LYS A 57 -13.37 2.97 -11.51
CA LYS A 57 -12.78 1.63 -11.39
C LYS A 57 -12.79 1.20 -9.94
N LYS A 58 -13.19 -0.05 -9.67
CA LYS A 58 -13.12 -0.66 -8.34
C LYS A 58 -12.28 -1.94 -8.37
N THR A 59 -11.40 -2.09 -7.38
CA THR A 59 -10.68 -3.34 -7.11
C THR A 59 -11.47 -4.16 -6.09
N LYS A 60 -11.90 -5.36 -6.48
CA LYS A 60 -12.55 -6.31 -5.57
C LYS A 60 -11.53 -6.95 -4.65
N VAL A 61 -11.94 -7.22 -3.41
CA VAL A 61 -11.12 -7.93 -2.42
C VAL A 61 -11.84 -9.24 -2.04
N PRO A 62 -11.65 -10.32 -2.81
CA PRO A 62 -12.32 -11.59 -2.53
C PRO A 62 -11.84 -12.21 -1.20
N PRO A 63 -12.62 -13.11 -0.60
CA PRO A 63 -12.14 -13.98 0.48
C PRO A 63 -10.88 -14.74 0.04
N GLY A 64 -9.87 -14.82 0.90
CA GLY A 64 -8.59 -15.48 0.58
C GLY A 64 -7.72 -14.74 -0.45
N ALA A 65 -8.04 -13.49 -0.79
CA ALA A 65 -7.16 -12.64 -1.60
C ALA A 65 -5.74 -12.57 -1.02
N LYS A 66 -4.75 -12.60 -1.92
CA LYS A 66 -3.34 -12.32 -1.60
C LYS A 66 -2.98 -10.91 -2.01
N LEU A 67 -1.98 -10.34 -1.35
CA LEU A 67 -1.48 -9.00 -1.63
C LEU A 67 -0.04 -9.06 -2.14
N ALA A 68 0.23 -8.29 -3.18
CA ALA A 68 1.58 -8.00 -3.61
C ALA A 68 1.93 -6.57 -3.26
N TYR A 69 3.21 -6.32 -3.00
CA TYR A 69 3.69 -5.02 -2.52
C TYR A 69 4.81 -4.48 -3.39
N ALA A 70 4.94 -3.16 -3.43
CA ALA A 70 6.07 -2.51 -4.06
C ALA A 70 6.43 -1.20 -3.37
N VAL A 71 7.68 -0.80 -3.52
CA VAL A 71 8.18 0.53 -3.10
C VAL A 71 8.58 1.32 -4.34
N LEU A 72 8.64 2.65 -4.22
CA LEU A 72 9.13 3.48 -5.32
C LEU A 72 10.57 3.11 -5.69
N LYS A 73 10.87 3.05 -7.00
CA LYS A 73 12.25 2.85 -7.48
C LYS A 73 13.16 4.01 -7.03
N VAL A 74 12.61 5.23 -7.07
CA VAL A 74 13.24 6.44 -6.58
C VAL A 74 12.31 7.06 -5.52
N PRO A 75 12.72 7.12 -4.24
CA PRO A 75 11.82 7.46 -3.12
C PRO A 75 11.05 8.79 -3.24
N ALA A 76 11.61 9.75 -3.98
CA ALA A 76 11.04 11.08 -4.16
C ALA A 76 10.38 11.28 -5.54
N ASP A 77 10.42 10.28 -6.42
CA ASP A 77 9.93 10.43 -7.81
C ASP A 77 9.01 9.25 -8.21
N PRO A 78 7.69 9.44 -8.07
CA PRO A 78 6.72 8.42 -8.44
C PRO A 78 6.71 8.10 -9.94
N SER A 79 7.21 9.00 -10.80
CA SER A 79 7.26 8.78 -12.26
C SER A 79 8.25 7.66 -12.64
N LYS A 80 9.21 7.34 -11.76
CA LYS A 80 10.15 6.23 -11.98
C LYS A 80 9.52 4.86 -11.73
N GLY A 81 8.29 4.83 -11.24
CA GLY A 81 7.50 3.62 -11.04
C GLY A 81 7.96 2.78 -9.85
N TRP A 82 7.50 1.54 -9.83
CA TRP A 82 7.52 0.66 -8.67
C TRP A 82 8.57 -0.45 -8.80
N ARG A 83 9.21 -0.80 -7.67
CA ARG A 83 10.02 -1.99 -7.49
C ARG A 83 9.27 -2.93 -6.55
N ARG A 84 8.97 -4.14 -7.04
CA ARG A 84 8.30 -5.17 -6.24
C ARG A 84 9.10 -5.42 -4.95
N LEU A 85 8.39 -5.45 -3.84
CA LEU A 85 8.92 -5.76 -2.53
C LEU A 85 9.03 -7.27 -2.40
N ASN A 86 10.18 -7.78 -1.97
CA ASN A 86 10.33 -9.18 -1.65
C ASN A 86 9.96 -9.38 -0.17
N VAL A 87 8.85 -10.07 0.07
CA VAL A 87 8.32 -10.35 1.42
C VAL A 87 8.56 -11.80 1.86
N GLY A 88 9.21 -12.62 1.02
CA GLY A 88 9.30 -14.08 1.22
C GLY A 88 8.16 -14.83 0.50
N GLU A 89 8.32 -16.14 0.30
CA GLU A 89 7.33 -16.96 -0.41
C GLU A 89 6.03 -17.13 0.39
N ALA A 90 6.15 -17.13 1.71
CA ALA A 90 5.05 -17.22 2.68
C ALA A 90 4.88 -15.92 3.47
N GLU A 91 5.39 -14.80 2.94
CA GLU A 91 5.39 -13.49 3.60
C GLU A 91 6.13 -13.50 4.96
N GLU A 92 7.14 -14.36 5.08
CA GLU A 92 7.86 -14.63 6.33
C GLU A 92 8.91 -13.57 6.70
N PHE A 93 9.23 -12.63 5.81
CA PHE A 93 10.20 -11.58 6.10
C PHE A 93 9.56 -10.48 6.94
N THR A 94 10.34 -9.86 7.83
CA THR A 94 9.85 -8.72 8.61
C THR A 94 9.79 -7.45 7.76
N PRO A 95 8.92 -6.47 8.08
CA PRO A 95 8.85 -5.19 7.36
C PRO A 95 10.21 -4.50 7.22
N THR A 96 11.03 -4.53 8.27
CA THR A 96 12.39 -3.97 8.28
C THR A 96 13.34 -4.72 7.36
N LYS A 97 13.27 -6.07 7.32
CA LYS A 97 14.03 -6.90 6.38
C LYS A 97 13.64 -6.63 4.92
N CYS A 98 12.38 -6.28 4.68
CA CYS A 98 11.91 -5.83 3.37
C CYS A 98 12.41 -4.42 2.99
N GLY A 99 13.06 -3.71 3.91
CA GLY A 99 13.57 -2.34 3.69
C GLY A 99 12.52 -1.26 3.97
N LEU A 100 11.44 -1.59 4.70
CA LEU A 100 10.50 -0.59 5.20
C LEU A 100 11.03 0.01 6.51
N LYS A 101 10.79 1.30 6.66
CA LYS A 101 11.11 2.09 7.85
C LYS A 101 9.87 2.88 8.26
N ASN A 102 9.94 3.53 9.41
CA ASN A 102 8.84 4.39 9.85
C ASN A 102 8.46 5.42 8.76
N ASN A 103 7.16 5.55 8.50
CA ASN A 103 6.55 6.35 7.46
C ASN A 103 6.88 5.94 6.00
N SER A 104 7.40 4.74 5.76
CA SER A 104 7.58 4.23 4.40
C SER A 104 6.28 4.25 3.59
N ILE A 105 6.40 4.56 2.30
CA ILE A 105 5.31 4.41 1.32
C ILE A 105 5.51 3.09 0.59
N ALA A 106 4.46 2.29 0.53
CA ALA A 106 4.41 1.11 -0.32
C ALA A 106 3.10 1.09 -1.10
N ALA A 107 3.13 0.68 -2.35
CA ALA A 107 1.93 0.31 -3.10
C ALA A 107 1.54 -1.13 -2.75
N PHE A 108 0.25 -1.42 -2.78
CA PHE A 108 -0.26 -2.79 -2.75
C PHE A 108 -1.20 -3.07 -3.92
N ALA A 109 -1.26 -4.33 -4.33
CA ALA A 109 -2.16 -4.82 -5.36
C ALA A 109 -2.79 -6.14 -4.93
N VAL A 110 -4.08 -6.31 -5.23
CA VAL A 110 -4.81 -7.54 -4.96
C VAL A 110 -4.48 -8.55 -6.06
N VAL A 111 -3.91 -9.69 -5.68
CA VAL A 111 -3.51 -10.74 -6.62
C VAL A 111 -4.66 -11.71 -6.80
N ALA A 112 -5.18 -11.77 -8.04
CA ALA A 112 -6.18 -12.75 -8.46
C ALA A 112 -5.53 -13.75 -9.43
N GLY A 113 -4.89 -14.80 -8.91
CA GLY A 113 -4.27 -15.86 -9.72
C GLY A 113 -2.74 -15.80 -9.76
N ASN A 114 -2.16 -16.12 -10.92
CA ASN A 114 -0.72 -16.31 -11.07
C ASN A 114 0.04 -14.96 -11.06
N ASP A 115 1.16 -14.95 -10.35
CA ASP A 115 1.75 -13.78 -9.70
C ASP A 115 2.58 -12.85 -10.62
N ASP A 116 2.64 -13.17 -11.92
CA ASP A 116 3.68 -12.66 -12.84
C ASP A 116 3.34 -11.32 -13.50
N GLN A 117 2.10 -10.82 -13.39
CA GLN A 117 1.65 -9.56 -14.03
C GLN A 117 0.99 -8.59 -13.05
N VAL A 118 1.51 -8.51 -11.82
CA VAL A 118 1.02 -7.53 -10.84
C VAL A 118 1.41 -6.12 -11.26
N LEU A 119 0.40 -5.27 -11.53
CA LEU A 119 0.56 -3.84 -11.74
C LEU A 119 0.19 -3.06 -10.47
N PHE A 120 1.10 -2.17 -10.05
CA PHE A 120 0.90 -1.30 -8.91
C PHE A 120 0.30 0.04 -9.36
N GLU A 121 -1.03 0.11 -9.34
CA GLU A 121 -1.78 1.32 -9.68
C GLU A 121 -1.89 2.22 -8.46
N VAL A 122 -1.31 3.41 -8.53
CA VAL A 122 -1.41 4.45 -7.51
C VAL A 122 -1.64 5.77 -8.21
N ASP A 123 -2.69 6.46 -7.78
CA ASP A 123 -2.99 7.81 -8.22
C ASP A 123 -2.41 8.79 -7.19
N TRP A 124 -1.58 9.71 -7.68
CA TRP A 124 -0.92 10.69 -6.83
C TRP A 124 -1.73 11.98 -6.90
N PRO A 125 -2.10 12.56 -5.75
CA PRO A 125 -2.71 13.89 -5.73
C PRO A 125 -1.80 14.84 -6.51
N LYS A 126 -2.36 15.47 -7.53
CA LYS A 126 -1.71 16.58 -8.22
C LYS A 126 -2.21 17.86 -7.58
N GLU A 127 -1.31 18.81 -7.38
CA GLU A 127 -1.73 20.18 -7.15
C GLU A 127 -2.37 20.65 -8.46
N ASP A 128 -3.66 20.99 -8.44
CA ASP A 128 -4.28 21.67 -9.56
C ASP A 128 -3.72 23.10 -9.57
N ASP A 129 -2.69 23.33 -10.38
CA ASP A 129 -2.09 24.66 -10.57
C ASP A 129 -3.15 25.71 -11.01
N GLU A 130 -4.28 25.27 -11.59
CA GLU A 130 -5.39 26.13 -12.03
C GLU A 130 -6.20 26.76 -10.88
N LEU A 131 -6.10 26.26 -9.65
CA LEU A 131 -6.81 26.85 -8.49
C LEU A 131 -6.13 28.09 -7.90
N TYR A 132 -4.88 28.37 -8.28
CA TYR A 132 -4.09 29.49 -7.73
C TYR A 132 -4.11 30.76 -8.58
N GLU A 133 -4.65 30.73 -9.81
CA GLU A 133 -4.71 31.93 -10.68
C GLU A 133 -5.95 32.81 -10.45
N GLN A 134 -6.91 32.41 -9.60
CA GLN A 134 -8.15 33.17 -9.37
C GLN A 134 -8.16 34.00 -8.07
N GLY A 135 -6.99 34.38 -7.57
CA GLY A 135 -6.84 35.14 -6.32
C GLY A 135 -5.72 36.19 -6.32
N GLY A 136 -5.28 36.67 -7.50
CA GLY A 136 -4.29 37.74 -7.65
C GLY A 136 -4.91 39.07 -8.08
#